data_AF-A0A832FU73-F1
#
_entry.id   AF-A0A832FU73-F1
#
_cell.length_a   1.000
_cell.length_b   1.000
_cell.length_c   1.000
_cell.angle_alpha   90.00
_cell.angle_beta   90.00
_cell.angle_gamma   90.00
#
_symmetry.space_group_name_H-M   'P 1'
#
loop_
_entity.id
_entity.type
_entity.pdbx_description
1 polymer ?
#
loop_
_entity_poly.entity_id
_entity_poly.type
_entity_poly.pdbx_seq_one_letter_code
_entity_poly.pdbx_strand_id
1 'polypeptide(L)'
;MAFEITSTCEHIQALAEALGEVDVAAEVTRPLAQAHIYTLATQHVCRNSCIVPAAILKAMEVAAGLFLPGDCRVEFVTDAI
;
A
#
# COMPACT_ATOMS: atom_id res chain seq x y z
N MET A 1 -2.89 5.78 15.38
CA MET A 1 -2.47 4.38 15.10
C MET A 1 -1.21 4.42 14.27
N ALA A 2 -0.34 3.43 14.39
CA ALA A 2 0.93 3.39 13.66
C ALA A 2 1.12 2.00 13.04
N PHE A 3 1.61 1.97 11.80
CA PHE A 3 2.13 0.77 11.15
C PHE A 3 3.49 1.13 10.52
N GLU A 4 4.37 0.14 10.40
CA GLU A 4 5.72 0.34 9.88
C GLU A 4 5.86 -0.35 8.51
N ILE A 5 6.58 0.30 7.58
CA ILE A 5 6.90 -0.25 6.28
C ILE A 5 8.40 -0.58 6.27
N THR A 6 8.72 -1.88 6.32
CA THR A 6 10.10 -2.36 6.19
C THR A 6 10.28 -3.02 4.82
N SER A 7 11.28 -2.58 4.05
CA SER A 7 11.55 -3.12 2.72
C SER A 7 13.03 -3.04 2.37
N THR A 8 13.50 -3.98 1.56
CA THR A 8 14.85 -3.94 0.94
C THR A 8 14.86 -3.16 -0.38
N CYS A 9 13.70 -2.74 -0.88
CA CYS A 9 13.59 -1.95 -2.12
C CYS A 9 13.73 -0.46 -1.82
N GLU A 10 14.73 0.20 -2.41
CA GLU A 10 15.00 1.63 -2.24
C GLU A 10 13.81 2.53 -2.63
N HIS A 11 13.04 2.13 -3.65
CA HIS A 11 11.83 2.85 -4.09
C HIS A 11 10.70 2.80 -3.05
N ILE A 12 10.59 1.69 -2.33
CA ILE A 12 9.60 1.54 -1.26
C ILE A 12 10.06 2.28 -0.01
N GLN A 13 11.38 2.31 0.26
CA GLN A 13 11.92 3.12 1.34
C GLN A 13 11.64 4.61 1.10
N ALA A 14 11.89 5.11 -0.12
CA ALA A 14 11.57 6.49 -0.50
C ALA A 14 10.06 6.79 -0.39
N LEU A 15 9.20 5.86 -0.82
CA LEU A 15 7.75 5.97 -0.63
C LEU A 15 7.37 6.05 0.86
N ALA A 16 7.95 5.19 1.70
CA ALA A 16 7.66 5.13 3.13
C ALA A 16 8.11 6.42 3.84
N GLU A 17 9.27 6.97 3.47
CA GLU A 17 9.77 8.25 3.99
C GLU A 17 8.86 9.42 3.58
N ALA A 18 8.37 9.43 2.34
CA ALA A 18 7.47 10.47 1.83
C ALA A 18 6.03 10.37 2.36
N LEU A 19 5.58 9.19 2.77
CA LEU A 19 4.19 8.93 3.14
C LEU A 19 3.76 9.66 4.42
N GLY A 20 4.65 9.76 5.40
CA GLY A 20 4.38 10.45 6.67
C GLY A 20 3.12 9.97 7.38
N GLU A 21 2.40 10.90 8.01
CA GLU A 21 1.10 10.62 8.65
C GLU A 21 -0.02 10.60 7.60
N VAL A 22 -0.88 9.57 7.67
CA VAL A 22 -1.99 9.37 6.74
C VAL A 22 -3.33 9.48 7.48
N ASP A 23 -4.23 10.31 6.96
CA ASP A 23 -5.64 10.31 7.36
C ASP A 23 -6.36 9.13 6.70
N VAL A 24 -6.61 8.08 7.48
CA VAL A 24 -7.25 6.85 7.00
C VAL A 24 -8.63 7.11 6.42
N ALA A 25 -9.45 7.98 7.03
CA ALA A 25 -10.82 8.22 6.59
C ALA A 25 -10.83 8.97 5.24
N ALA A 26 -9.91 9.92 5.08
CA ALA A 26 -9.72 10.60 3.80
C ALA A 26 -9.19 9.64 2.73
N GLU A 27 -8.30 8.72 3.09
CA GLU A 27 -7.64 7.85 2.12
C GLU A 27 -8.59 6.79 1.54
N VAL A 28 -9.42 6.16 2.38
CA VAL A 28 -10.37 5.11 1.94
C VAL A 28 -11.57 5.66 1.13
N THR A 29 -11.80 6.97 1.15
CA THR A 29 -12.91 7.62 0.41
C THR A 29 -12.47 8.21 -0.92
N ARG A 30 -11.17 8.30 -1.18
CA ARG A 30 -10.64 8.82 -2.45
C ARG A 30 -10.81 7.79 -3.58
N PRO A 31 -11.02 8.25 -4.83
CA PRO A 31 -10.84 7.38 -5.99
C PRO A 31 -9.44 6.78 -6.02
N LEU A 32 -9.30 5.54 -6.51
CA LEU A 32 -8.02 4.81 -6.54
C LEU A 32 -6.86 5.64 -7.10
N ALA A 33 -7.07 6.30 -8.24
CA ALA A 33 -6.03 7.11 -8.90
C ALA A 33 -5.66 8.41 -8.15
N GLN A 34 -6.42 8.76 -7.10
CA GLN A 34 -6.24 9.97 -6.29
C GLN A 34 -5.88 9.66 -4.84
N ALA A 35 -5.83 8.39 -4.45
CA ALA A 35 -5.33 7.99 -3.14
C ALA A 35 -3.90 8.55 -2.96
N HIS A 36 -3.62 9.11 -1.80
CA HIS A 36 -2.33 9.70 -1.49
C HIS A 36 -1.20 8.67 -1.67
N ILE A 37 -1.41 7.43 -1.21
CA ILE A 37 -0.47 6.32 -1.33
C ILE A 37 -0.16 6.02 -2.80
N TYR A 38 -1.16 5.97 -3.69
CA TYR A 38 -0.93 5.74 -5.12
C TYR A 38 -0.30 6.94 -5.84
N THR A 39 -0.61 8.16 -5.38
CA THR A 39 -0.01 9.37 -5.91
C THR A 39 1.49 9.41 -5.61
N LEU A 40 1.88 9.11 -4.37
CA LEU A 40 3.29 8.99 -3.98
C LEU A 40 3.96 7.78 -4.65
N ALA A 41 3.25 6.66 -4.79
CA ALA A 41 3.78 5.50 -5.50
C ALA A 41 4.12 5.84 -6.97
N THR A 42 3.32 6.69 -7.61
CA THR A 42 3.62 7.19 -8.97
C THR A 42 4.91 8.00 -9.05
N GLN A 43 5.33 8.63 -7.95
CA GLN A 43 6.55 9.43 -7.87
C GLN A 43 7.79 8.58 -7.53
N HIS A 44 7.64 7.56 -6.67
CA HIS A 44 8.78 6.83 -6.11
C HIS A 44 8.94 5.40 -6.64
N VAL A 45 7.85 4.71 -6.98
CA VAL A 45 7.87 3.28 -7.33
C VAL A 45 8.26 3.09 -8.80
N CYS A 46 9.24 2.20 -9.03
CA CYS A 46 9.79 1.98 -10.37
C CYS A 46 8.93 1.10 -11.30
N ARG A 47 7.95 0.35 -10.76
CA ARG A 47 7.13 -0.60 -11.53
C ARG A 47 5.67 -0.52 -11.12
N ASN A 48 4.77 -0.43 -12.10
CA ASN A 48 3.33 -0.44 -11.90
C ASN A 48 2.79 -1.76 -11.31
N SER A 49 3.52 -2.87 -11.47
CA SER A 49 3.16 -4.18 -10.93
C SER A 49 3.55 -4.37 -9.47
N CYS A 50 4.09 -3.35 -8.80
CA CYS A 50 4.44 -3.45 -7.39
C CYS A 50 3.17 -3.58 -6.55
N ILE A 51 3.08 -4.65 -5.76
CA ILE A 51 1.94 -4.91 -4.88
C ILE A 51 2.00 -4.09 -3.58
N VAL A 52 3.15 -3.51 -3.25
CA VAL A 52 3.39 -2.87 -1.95
C VAL A 52 2.47 -1.66 -1.70
N PRO A 53 2.20 -0.76 -2.66
CA PRO A 53 1.24 0.32 -2.44
C PRO A 53 -0.16 -0.17 -2.06
N ALA A 54 -0.63 -1.26 -2.67
CA ALA A 54 -1.89 -1.88 -2.29
C ALA A 54 -1.83 -2.51 -0.89
N ALA A 55 -0.69 -3.12 -0.53
CA ALA A 55 -0.48 -3.67 0.80
C ALA A 55 -0.46 -2.60 1.90
N ILE A 56 0.08 -1.40 1.63
CA ILE A 56 0.06 -0.26 2.55
C ILE A 56 -1.38 0.18 2.83
N LEU A 57 -2.18 0.38 1.78
CA LEU A 57 -3.61 0.71 1.92
C LEU A 57 -4.34 -0.36 2.75
N LYS A 58 -4.10 -1.63 2.43
CA LYS A 58 -4.72 -2.73 3.15
C LYS A 58 -4.31 -2.78 4.62
N ALA A 59 -3.01 -2.62 4.90
CA ALA A 59 -2.50 -2.59 6.27
C ALA A 59 -3.17 -1.46 7.07
N MET A 60 -3.28 -0.26 6.48
CA MET A 60 -3.96 0.89 7.08
C MET A 60 -5.43 0.60 7.41
N GLU A 61 -6.19 0.01 6.48
CA GLU A 61 -7.59 -0.36 6.70
C GLU A 61 -7.78 -1.39 7.82
N VAL A 62 -6.89 -2.39 7.85
CA VAL A 62 -6.90 -3.44 8.88
C VAL A 62 -6.58 -2.85 10.24
N ALA A 63 -5.57 -1.98 10.28
CA ALA A 63 -5.20 -1.27 11.50
C ALA A 63 -6.41 -0.46 12.02
N ALA A 64 -7.09 0.28 11.13
CA ALA A 64 -8.28 1.06 11.48
C ALA A 64 -9.56 0.23 11.75
N GLY A 65 -9.52 -1.10 11.62
CA GLY A 65 -10.68 -1.96 11.81
C GLY A 65 -11.77 -1.80 10.75
N LEU A 66 -11.42 -1.31 9.56
CA LEU A 66 -12.38 -0.98 8.49
C LEU A 66 -12.63 -2.16 7.55
N PHE A 67 -11.61 -2.96 7.19
CA PHE A 67 -11.76 -4.04 6.22
C PHE A 67 -11.19 -5.39 6.68
N LEU A 68 -12.07 -6.41 6.70
CA LEU A 68 -11.72 -7.83 6.82
C LEU A 68 -11.86 -8.52 5.45
N PRO A 69 -10.99 -9.49 5.09
CA PRO A 69 -9.98 -10.15 5.94
C PRO A 69 -8.74 -9.30 6.19
N GLY A 70 -8.07 -9.53 7.32
CA GLY A 70 -6.84 -8.82 7.71
C GLY A 70 -5.62 -9.17 6.84
N ASP A 71 -5.57 -10.42 6.38
CA ASP A 71 -4.46 -10.94 5.59
C ASP A 71 -4.78 -10.97 4.10
N CYS A 72 -3.78 -10.63 3.28
CA CYS A 72 -3.81 -10.74 1.83
C CYS A 72 -2.46 -11.23 1.31
N ARG A 73 -2.47 -12.12 0.30
CA ARG A 73 -1.26 -12.59 -0.38
C ARG A 73 -1.50 -12.77 -1.88
N VAL A 74 -0.43 -12.62 -2.66
CA VAL A 74 -0.38 -13.02 -4.08
C VAL A 74 0.49 -14.25 -4.17
N GLU A 75 -0.02 -15.31 -4.80
CA GLU A 75 0.65 -16.59 -4.94
C GLU A 75 0.58 -17.02 -6.41
N PHE A 76 1.71 -17.44 -6.97
CA PHE A 76 1.77 -17.96 -8.32
C PHE A 76 1.57 -19.48 -8.26
N VAL A 77 0.54 -19.98 -8.93
CA VAL A 77 0.28 -21.42 -9.04
C VAL A 77 0.93 -21.91 -10.33
N THR A 78 2.02 -22.68 -10.20
CA THR A 78 2.55 -23.51 -11.29
C THR A 78 1.41 -24.40 -11.79
N ASP A 79 1.13 -24.38 -13.10
CA ASP A 79 0.03 -25.08 -13.81
C ASP A 79 -1.23 -24.24 -14.11
N ALA A 80 -1.24 -22.94 -13.81
CA ALA A 80 -2.36 -22.05 -14.18
C ALA A 80 -2.35 -21.55 -15.64
N ILE A 81 -1.39 -22.00 -16.46
CA ILE A 81 -1.25 -21.66 -17.89
C ILE A 81 -1.02 -22.93 -18.70
#